data_AF-A0A2D4T6B8-F1
#
_entry.id   AF-A0A2D4T6B8-F1
#
_cell.length_a   1.000
_cell.length_b   1.000
_cell.length_c   1.000
_cell.angle_alpha   90.00
_cell.angle_beta   90.00
_cell.angle_gamma   90.00
#
_symmetry.space_group_name_H-M   'P 1'
#
loop_
_entity.id
_entity.type
_entity.pdbx_description
1 polymer ?
#
loop_
_entity_poly.entity_id
_entity_poly.type
_entity_poly.pdbx_seq_one_letter_code
_entity_poly.pdbx_strand_id
1 'polypeptide(L)' 'MSIDSQARIVIVGGGIMGVALAYHLAEEGETNVMLIEKGELTSGSTWHAAG' A
#
# COMPACT_ATOMS: atom_id res chain seq x y z
N MET A 1 -16.64 1.83 9.12
CA MET A 1 -15.41 1.08 9.47
C MET A 1 -14.63 1.94 10.44
N SER A 2 -14.15 1.39 11.57
CA SER A 2 -13.11 2.06 12.36
C SER A 2 -11.76 1.69 11.77
N ILE A 3 -10.89 2.68 11.59
CA ILE A 3 -9.47 2.45 11.30
C ILE A 3 -8.75 2.20 12.63
N ASP A 4 -7.83 1.25 12.64
CA ASP A 4 -6.91 1.11 13.77
C ASP A 4 -5.96 2.32 13.78
N SER A 5 -5.84 2.95 14.95
CA SER A 5 -4.91 4.07 15.14
C SER A 5 -3.44 3.63 15.18
N GLN A 6 -3.18 2.34 15.26
CA GLN A 6 -1.84 1.77 15.30
C GLN A 6 -1.64 0.78 14.16
N ALA A 7 -0.44 0.80 13.58
CA ALA A 7 0.03 -0.22 12.66
C ALA A 7 1.50 -0.50 12.94
N ARG A 8 1.95 -1.74 12.71
CA ARG A 8 3.38 -2.09 12.79
C ARG A 8 4.16 -1.49 11.63
N ILE A 9 3.54 -1.48 10.44
CA ILE A 9 4.11 -0.92 9.21
C ILE A 9 3.06 -0.02 8.55
N VAL A 10 3.45 1.21 8.24
CA VAL A 10 2.65 2.13 7.42
C VAL A 10 3.35 2.37 6.09
N ILE A 11 2.69 2.03 4.99
CA ILE A 11 3.15 2.28 3.62
C ILE A 11 2.44 3.53 3.10
N VAL A 12 3.21 4.56 2.74
CA VAL A 12 2.69 5.82 2.20
C VAL A 12 2.89 5.84 0.69
N GLY A 13 1.78 5.67 -0.04
CA GLY A 13 1.74 5.64 -1.51
C GLY A 13 1.17 4.33 -2.05
N GLY A 14 0.05 4.42 -2.77
CA GLY A 14 -0.67 3.32 -3.42
C GLY A 14 -0.30 3.10 -4.89
N GLY A 15 0.93 3.46 -5.27
CA GLY A 15 1.52 3.07 -6.56
C GLY A 15 2.01 1.63 -6.56
N ILE A 16 2.54 1.17 -7.70
CA ILE A 16 3.00 -0.22 -7.90
C ILE A 16 3.95 -0.71 -6.81
N MET A 17 4.91 0.11 -6.40
CA MET A 17 5.88 -0.27 -5.37
C MET A 17 5.25 -0.43 -3.98
N GLY A 18 4.31 0.44 -3.61
CA GLY A 18 3.65 0.38 -2.31
C GLY A 18 2.73 -0.83 -2.19
N VAL A 19 1.95 -1.11 -3.25
CA VAL A 19 1.08 -2.29 -3.30
C VAL A 19 1.91 -3.58 -3.37
N ALA A 20 2.99 -3.62 -4.15
CA ALA A 20 3.88 -4.77 -4.22
C ALA A 20 4.54 -5.06 -2.86
N LEU A 21 4.99 -4.03 -2.13
CA LEU A 21 5.52 -4.20 -0.79
C LEU A 21 4.46 -4.75 0.18
N ALA A 22 3.25 -4.19 0.17
CA ALA A 22 2.16 -4.67 1.01
C ALA A 22 1.82 -6.14 0.73
N TYR A 23 1.81 -6.53 -0.55
CA TYR A 23 1.59 -7.91 -0.98
C TYR A 23 2.63 -8.87 -0.43
N HIS A 24 3.93 -8.58 -0.61
CA HIS A 24 4.99 -9.49 -0.14
C HIS A 24 5.06 -9.53 1.39
N LEU A 25 4.78 -8.42 2.08
CA LEU A 25 4.66 -8.45 3.55
C LEU A 25 3.55 -9.39 4.00
N ALA A 26 2.40 -9.35 3.33
CA ALA A 26 1.29 -10.25 3.63
C ALA A 26 1.62 -11.72 3.29
N GLU A 27 2.32 -12.00 2.19
CA GLU A 27 2.81 -13.34 1.85
C GLU A 27 3.79 -13.90 2.90
N GLU A 28 4.66 -13.05 3.45
CA GLU A 28 5.59 -13.40 4.53
C GLU A 28 4.92 -13.47 5.93
N GLY A 29 3.59 -13.30 5.97
CA GLY A 29 2.78 -13.47 7.19
C GLY A 29 2.63 -12.22 8.06
N GLU A 30 3.10 -11.05 7.61
CA GLU A 30 2.83 -9.80 8.30
C GLU A 30 1.38 -9.38 8.08
N THR A 31 0.62 -9.27 9.17
CA THR A 31 -0.82 -8.96 9.14
C THR A 31 -1.13 -7.55 9.60
N ASN A 32 -0.17 -6.85 10.22
CA ASN A 32 -0.33 -5.51 10.75
C ASN A 32 0.31 -4.45 9.84
N VAL A 33 -0.16 -4.40 8.58
CA VAL A 33 0.27 -3.44 7.56
C VAL A 33 -0.89 -2.52 7.19
N MET A 34 -0.63 -1.21 7.20
CA MET A 34 -1.57 -0.20 6.70
C MET A 34 -0.98 0.51 5.49
N LEU A 35 -1.67 0.45 4.34
CA LEU A 35 -1.34 1.23 3.16
C LEU A 35 -2.26 2.45 3.08
N ILE A 36 -1.68 3.64 2.91
CA ILE A 36 -2.40 4.89 2.72
C ILE A 36 -2.02 5.55 1.41
N GLU A 37 -3.03 6.04 0.69
CA GLU A 37 -2.88 6.75 -0.59
C GLU A 37 -3.68 8.05 -0.52
N LYS A 38 -3.15 9.12 -1.12
CA LYS A 38 -3.79 10.44 -1.18
C LYS A 38 -5.07 10.40 -2.03
N GLY A 39 -5.04 9.66 -3.14
CA GLY A 39 -6.14 9.54 -4.08
C GLY A 39 -6.59 8.09 -4.27
N GLU A 40 -6.70 7.69 -5.53
CA GLU A 40 -6.97 6.30 -5.91
C GLU A 40 -5.66 5.53 -6.07
N LEU A 41 -5.71 4.20 -5.90
CA LEU A 41 -4.57 3.34 -6.21
C LEU A 41 -4.10 3.62 -7.64
N THR A 42 -2.79 3.53 -7.87
CA THR A 42 -2.13 3.75 -9.17
C THR A 42 -2.17 5.18 -9.73
N SER A 43 -2.91 6.12 -9.12
CA SER A 43 -3.12 7.49 -9.64
C SER A 43 -1.86 8.37 -9.77
N GLY A 44 -0.72 7.92 -9.25
CA GLY A 44 0.61 8.50 -9.47
C GLY A 44 1.25 8.06 -10.80
N SER A 45 2.56 7.81 -10.82
CA SER A 45 3.25 7.45 -12.07
C SER A 45 2.86 6.08 -12.65
N THR A 46 2.24 5.22 -11.86
CA THR A 46 1.88 3.84 -12.26
C THR A 46 0.87 3.81 -13.39
N TRP A 47 -0.20 4.62 -13.37
CA TRP A 47 -1.26 4.53 -14.40
C TRP A 47 -0.79 4.92 -15.80
N HIS A 48 0.22 5.78 -15.91
CA HIS A 48 0.71 6.29 -17.19
C HIS A 48 2.03 5.64 -17.63
N ALA A 49 2.49 4.59 -16.93
CA ALA A 49 3.62 3.80 -17.37
C ALA A 49 3.23 2.98 -18.62
N ALA A 50 4.19 2.72 -19.51
CA ALA A 50 3.97 1.89 -20.69
C ALA A 50 3.91 0.38 -20.39
N GLY A 51 4.18 0.00 -19.13
CA GLY A 51 4.38 -1.35 -18.62
C GLY A 51 5.18 -1.28 -17.33
#